data_AF-A0A9N9UKP2-F1
#
_entry.id   AF-A0A9N9UKP2-F1
#
_cell.length_a   1.000
_cell.length_b   1.000
_cell.length_c   1.000
_cell.angle_alpha   90.00
_cell.angle_beta   90.00
_cell.angle_gamma   90.00
#
_symmetry.space_group_name_H-M   'P 1'
#
loop_
_entity.id
_entity.type
_entity.pdbx_description
1 polymer ?
#
loop_
_entity_poly.entity_id
_entity_poly.type
_entity_poly.pdbx_seq_one_letter_code
_entity_poly.pdbx_strand_id
1 'polypeptide(L)'
;MPASRPSSQHFDSSSSRSSSDSDISSAPVSSGYRSSMDTIQQPVASVEILRCMRCARAVETTSTDDASSMGMVRIAHNLYYCERCAKIVGYK
;
A
#
# COMPACT_ATOMS: atom_id res chain seq x y z
N MET A 1 -43.91 -12.57 28.99
CA MET A 1 -42.45 -12.80 29.00
C MET A 1 -42.02 -13.38 27.65
N PRO A 2 -41.66 -12.56 26.64
CA PRO A 2 -41.02 -13.02 25.40
C PRO A 2 -39.48 -12.86 25.52
N ALA A 3 -38.58 -13.49 24.78
CA ALA A 3 -38.60 -14.57 23.81
C ALA A 3 -37.16 -15.12 23.77
N SER A 4 -36.99 -16.44 23.70
CA SER A 4 -35.69 -17.09 23.51
C SER A 4 -35.48 -17.40 22.04
N ARG A 5 -34.53 -16.73 21.37
CA ARG A 5 -33.73 -17.30 20.27
C ARG A 5 -32.54 -16.38 19.93
N PRO A 6 -31.28 -16.84 20.03
CA PRO A 6 -30.15 -16.06 19.51
C PRO A 6 -30.14 -16.14 17.98
N SER A 7 -29.84 -15.01 17.34
CA SER A 7 -29.62 -14.91 15.89
C SER A 7 -28.35 -15.67 15.53
N SER A 8 -28.45 -16.63 14.61
CA SER A 8 -27.33 -17.27 13.94
C SER A 8 -26.53 -16.21 13.19
N GLN A 9 -25.33 -15.87 13.68
CA GLN A 9 -24.37 -15.08 12.91
C GLN A 9 -23.59 -16.05 12.02
N HIS A 10 -23.94 -16.06 10.74
CA HIS A 10 -23.14 -16.71 9.70
C HIS A 10 -21.77 -16.02 9.62
N PHE A 11 -20.70 -16.81 9.79
CA PHE A 11 -19.35 -16.41 9.43
C PHE A 11 -19.21 -16.50 7.91
N ASP A 12 -19.47 -15.41 7.20
CA ASP A 12 -19.04 -15.29 5.81
C ASP A 12 -17.54 -15.00 5.78
N SER A 13 -16.75 -16.05 5.58
CA SER A 13 -15.32 -15.93 5.28
C SER A 13 -14.89 -17.05 4.35
N SER A 14 -15.22 -16.88 3.06
CA SER A 14 -14.54 -17.54 1.95
C SER A 14 -14.57 -16.61 0.75
N SER A 15 -13.73 -15.57 0.76
CA SER A 15 -13.43 -14.82 -0.46
C SER A 15 -12.52 -15.70 -1.34
N SER A 16 -13.11 -16.45 -2.25
CA SER A 16 -12.39 -17.23 -3.25
C SER A 16 -11.63 -16.27 -4.17
N ARG A 17 -10.31 -16.19 -4.03
CA ARG A 17 -9.45 -15.44 -4.94
C ARG A 17 -9.29 -16.26 -6.22
N SER A 18 -10.06 -15.93 -7.24
CA SER A 18 -9.84 -16.43 -8.60
C SER A 18 -8.56 -15.81 -9.14
N SER A 19 -7.52 -16.62 -9.34
CA SER A 19 -6.30 -16.20 -10.03
C SER A 19 -6.33 -16.80 -11.42
N SER A 20 -6.58 -15.94 -12.41
CA SER A 20 -6.43 -16.28 -13.82
C SER A 20 -4.98 -16.00 -14.19
N ASP A 21 -4.21 -17.06 -14.43
CA ASP A 21 -2.90 -16.96 -15.07
C ASP A 21 -3.13 -16.87 -16.59
N SER A 22 -2.54 -15.89 -17.25
CA SER A 22 -2.59 -15.76 -18.70
C SER A 22 -1.16 -15.71 -19.20
N ASP A 23 -0.71 -16.84 -19.75
CA ASP A 23 0.55 -16.97 -20.48
C ASP A 23 0.54 -16.00 -21.66
N ILE A 24 1.29 -14.89 -21.56
CA ILE A 24 1.52 -14.02 -22.70
C ILE A 24 2.62 -14.59 -23.58
N SER A 25 2.23 -14.98 -24.80
CA SER A 25 3.07 -15.59 -25.82
C SER A 25 4.33 -14.78 -26.11
N SER A 26 5.47 -15.46 -26.09
CA SER A 26 6.74 -14.94 -26.59
C SER A 26 6.72 -14.85 -28.11
N ALA A 27 6.68 -13.63 -28.66
CA ALA A 27 7.43 -13.15 -29.84
C ALA A 27 6.76 -11.88 -30.41
N PRO A 28 7.56 -10.87 -30.76
CA PRO A 28 7.64 -10.58 -32.20
C PRO A 28 9.08 -10.56 -32.73
N VAL A 29 9.21 -11.19 -33.89
CA VAL A 29 10.37 -11.16 -34.78
C VAL A 29 10.38 -9.83 -35.57
N SER A 30 11.60 -9.36 -35.84
CA SER A 30 12.01 -8.47 -36.94
C SER A 30 12.26 -7.00 -36.61
N SER A 31 13.56 -6.71 -36.51
CA SER A 31 14.30 -5.61 -37.16
C SER A 31 13.63 -4.25 -37.30
N GLY A 32 14.12 -3.31 -36.50
CA GLY A 32 13.98 -1.88 -36.76
C GLY A 32 14.80 -1.09 -35.76
N TYR A 33 15.80 -0.34 -36.26
CA TYR A 33 16.60 0.62 -35.51
C TYR A 33 15.75 1.39 -34.49
N ARG A 34 15.99 1.17 -33.20
CA ARG A 34 15.53 2.09 -32.14
C ARG A 34 16.76 2.53 -31.38
N SER A 35 17.17 3.75 -31.68
CA SER A 35 18.21 4.48 -30.97
C SER A 35 18.03 4.27 -29.47
N SER A 36 19.07 3.75 -28.83
CA SER A 36 19.14 3.62 -27.39
C SER A 36 19.06 5.01 -26.76
N MET A 37 17.84 5.43 -26.40
CA MET A 37 17.62 6.31 -25.27
C MET A 37 17.06 5.47 -24.13
N ASP A 38 17.66 4.30 -23.89
CA ASP A 38 17.44 3.55 -22.64
C ASP A 38 18.37 4.12 -21.57
N THR A 39 18.20 5.42 -21.31
CA THR A 39 18.51 5.97 -19.99
C THR A 39 17.15 6.35 -19.49
N ILE A 40 16.46 5.39 -18.89
CA ILE A 40 15.27 5.67 -18.09
C ILE A 40 15.76 6.64 -17.03
N GLN A 41 15.61 7.95 -17.28
CA GLN A 41 15.68 8.97 -16.26
C GLN A 41 14.50 8.67 -15.35
N GLN A 42 14.73 7.77 -14.39
CA GLN A 42 13.81 7.59 -13.30
C GLN A 42 13.55 8.98 -12.72
N PRO A 43 12.27 9.37 -12.55
CA PRO A 43 11.95 10.69 -12.06
C PRO A 43 12.75 10.92 -10.76
N VAL A 44 13.39 12.07 -10.67
CA VAL A 44 14.30 12.45 -9.56
C VAL A 44 13.62 12.30 -8.19
N ALA A 45 12.29 12.29 -8.17
CA ALA A 45 11.47 12.07 -7.00
C ALA A 45 10.27 11.17 -7.35
N SER A 46 9.96 10.20 -6.49
CA SER A 46 8.76 9.37 -6.57
C SER A 46 7.74 9.78 -5.51
N VAL A 47 6.45 9.68 -5.83
CA VAL A 47 5.36 9.90 -4.87
C VAL A 47 5.02 8.57 -4.20
N GLU A 48 4.97 8.59 -2.88
CA GLU A 48 4.62 7.47 -2.02
C GLU A 48 3.45 7.88 -1.11
N ILE A 49 2.62 6.91 -0.72
CA ILE A 49 1.51 7.15 0.22
C ILE A 49 1.81 6.44 1.53
N LEU A 50 2.03 7.22 2.58
CA LEU A 50 2.22 6.70 3.93
C LEU A 50 0.86 6.59 4.62
N ARG A 51 0.60 5.43 5.25
CA ARG A 51 -0.66 5.19 5.97
C ARG A 51 -0.40 4.83 7.42
N CYS A 52 -1.14 5.49 8.31
CA CYS A 52 -1.13 5.14 9.72
C CYS A 52 -1.77 3.76 9.93
N MET A 53 -1.00 2.81 10.44
CA MET A 53 -1.45 1.45 10.71
C MET A 53 -2.56 1.34 11.76
N ARG A 54 -2.83 2.42 12.53
CA ARG A 54 -3.85 2.43 13.59
C ARG A 54 -5.14 3.16 13.22
N CYS A 55 -5.03 4.37 12.67
CA CYS A 55 -6.21 5.18 12.31
C CYS A 55 -6.46 5.29 10.81
N ALA A 56 -5.68 4.59 9.98
CA ALA A 56 -5.79 4.60 8.52
C ALA A 56 -5.60 5.97 7.84
N ARG A 57 -5.20 7.02 8.57
CA ARG A 57 -4.85 8.33 8.00
C ARG A 57 -3.74 8.16 6.97
N ALA A 58 -3.98 8.64 5.75
CA ALA A 58 -3.02 8.63 4.66
C ALA A 58 -2.42 10.02 4.46
N VAL A 59 -1.16 10.07 4.05
CA VAL A 59 -0.44 11.29 3.67
C VAL A 59 0.39 10.95 2.44
N GLU A 60 0.38 11.84 1.45
CA GLU A 60 1.22 11.76 0.27
C GLU A 60 2.59 12.36 0.60
N THR A 61 3.66 11.65 0.27
CA THR A 61 5.05 12.04 0.50
C THR A 61 5.84 11.87 -0.78
N THR A 62 6.77 12.77 -1.07
CA THR A 62 7.76 12.54 -2.13
C THR A 62 8.97 11.84 -1.53
N SER A 63 9.74 11.05 -2.29
CA SER A 63 10.91 10.32 -1.73
C SER A 63 11.99 11.23 -1.11
N THR A 64 11.94 12.53 -1.40
CA THR A 64 12.79 13.57 -0.80
C THR A 64 12.22 14.16 0.49
N ASP A 65 10.96 13.89 0.84
CA ASP A 65 10.31 14.41 2.05
C ASP A 65 10.67 13.59 3.29
N ASP A 66 10.99 14.28 4.39
CA ASP A 66 11.10 13.66 5.70
C ASP A 66 9.71 13.30 6.25
N ALA A 67 9.41 12.02 6.46
CA ALA A 67 8.11 11.59 7.02
C ALA A 67 7.73 12.30 8.35
N SER A 68 8.74 12.70 9.15
CA SER A 68 8.53 13.43 10.39
C SER A 68 7.96 14.85 10.18
N SER A 69 8.30 15.52 9.08
CA SER A 69 7.77 16.86 8.77
C SER A 69 6.27 16.82 8.46
N MET A 70 5.79 15.67 7.99
CA MET A 70 4.38 15.42 7.65
C MET A 70 3.56 14.80 8.79
N GLY A 71 4.09 14.82 10.02
CA GLY A 71 3.40 14.29 11.20
C GLY A 71 3.22 12.77 11.19
N MET A 72 4.13 12.06 10.52
CA MET A 72 4.21 10.60 10.47
C MET A 72 5.46 10.12 11.21
N VAL A 73 5.28 9.09 12.05
CA VAL A 73 6.31 8.48 12.88
C VAL A 73 6.59 7.09 12.33
N ARG A 74 7.82 6.87 11.83
CA ARG A 74 8.27 5.56 11.35
C ARG A 74 8.57 4.65 12.53
N ILE A 75 7.89 3.51 12.60
CA ILE A 75 8.08 2.50 13.67
C ILE A 75 8.91 1.31 13.19
N ALA A 76 8.89 1.03 11.89
CA ALA A 76 9.71 0.00 11.24
C ALA A 76 9.82 0.30 9.74
N HIS A 77 10.47 -0.60 8.98
CA HIS A 77 10.58 -0.47 7.54
C HIS A 77 9.19 -0.46 6.88
N ASN A 78 8.83 0.66 6.24
CA ASN A 78 7.52 0.90 5.62
C ASN A 78 6.31 0.83 6.59
N LEU A 79 6.53 0.89 7.91
CA LEU A 79 5.44 1.00 8.89
C LEU A 79 5.45 2.37 9.56
N TYR A 80 4.28 3.00 9.55
CA TYR A 80 4.11 4.36 10.07
C TYR A 80 2.88 4.47 10.97
N TYR A 81 3.02 5.31 12.00
CA TYR A 81 1.91 5.87 12.76
C TYR A 81 1.79 7.35 12.52
N CYS A 82 0.58 7.85 12.64
CA CYS A 82 0.32 9.27 12.73
C CYS A 82 0.79 9.79 14.10
N GLU A 83 1.21 11.05 14.22
CA GLU A 83 1.75 11.59 15.47
C GLU A 83 0.85 11.32 16.70
N ARG A 84 -0.48 11.46 16.54
CA ARG A 84 -1.45 11.15 17.59
C ARG A 84 -1.43 9.67 18.00
N CYS A 85 -1.41 8.77 17.03
CA CYS A 85 -1.42 7.34 17.29
C CYS A 85 -0.10 6.87 17.90
N ALA A 86 1.02 7.47 17.50
CA ALA A 86 2.34 7.18 18.02
C ALA A 86 2.40 7.49 19.52
N LYS A 87 1.97 8.69 19.93
CA LYS A 87 1.88 9.10 21.36
C LYS A 87 1.04 8.13 22.21
N ILE A 88 -0.12 7.70 21.71
CA ILE A 88 -1.01 6.81 22.46
C ILE A 88 -0.40 5.40 22.65
N VAL A 89 0.41 4.91 21.70
CA VAL A 89 1.08 3.60 21.81
C VAL A 89 2.43 3.71 22.53
N GLY A 90 2.95 4.92 22.76
CA GLY A 90 4.26 5.14 23.39
C GLY A 90 5.43 5.16 22.41
N TYR A 91 5.17 5.40 21.12
CA TYR A 91 6.19 5.68 20.13
C TYR A 91 6.39 7.19 20.02
N LYS A 92 7.54 7.67 20.53
CA LYS A 92 8.05 9.05 20.46
C LYS A 92 7.23 10.12 21.19
#